data_AF-A0A124I8D5-F1
#
_entry.id   AF-A0A124I8D5-F1
#
_cell.length_a   1.000
_cell.length_b   1.000
_cell.length_c   1.000
_cell.angle_alpha   90.00
_cell.angle_beta   90.00
_cell.angle_gamma   90.00
#
_symmetry.space_group_name_H-M   'P 1'
#
loop_
_entity.id
_entity.type
_entity.pdbx_description
1 polymer ?
#
loop_
_entity_poly.entity_id
_entity_poly.type
_entity_poly.pdbx_seq_one_letter_code
_entity_poly.pdbx_strand_id
1 'polypeptide(L)'
;MILMIQHKSARAEADHTAALLRAALQRAGIPEREAARVRALVIEGRAYVGIGALPVGSAVRLLEALPLALVKSDADTSPAEPTGVTG
;
A
#
# COMPACT_ATOMS: atom_id res chain seq x y z
N MET A 1 -23.73 18.46 -3.58
CA MET A 1 -23.40 17.63 -4.76
C MET A 1 -21.90 17.35 -4.94
N ILE A 2 -21.04 17.61 -3.94
CA ILE A 2 -19.57 17.43 -4.04
C ILE A 2 -19.11 16.10 -3.43
N LEU A 3 -19.74 15.66 -2.33
CA LEU A 3 -19.41 14.43 -1.62
C LEU A 3 -19.54 13.17 -2.50
N MET A 4 -20.57 13.14 -3.35
CA MET A 4 -20.89 12.00 -4.21
C MET A 4 -19.88 11.85 -5.37
N ILE A 5 -19.32 12.96 -5.84
CA ILE A 5 -18.27 12.99 -6.87
C ILE A 5 -16.93 12.53 -6.27
N GLN A 6 -16.61 13.00 -5.07
CA GLN A 6 -15.40 12.61 -4.34
C GLN A 6 -15.38 11.10 -4.03
N HIS A 7 -16.51 10.54 -3.57
CA HIS A 7 -16.64 9.09 -3.32
C HIS A 7 -16.45 8.24 -4.58
N LYS A 8 -16.98 8.70 -5.71
CA LYS A 8 -16.86 8.00 -7.00
C LYS A 8 -15.43 8.04 -7.53
N SER A 9 -14.73 9.15 -7.33
CA SER A 9 -13.32 9.32 -7.72
C SER A 9 -12.39 8.48 -6.85
N ALA A 10 -12.55 8.54 -5.52
CA ALA A 10 -11.76 7.73 -4.58
C ALA A 10 -11.95 6.22 -4.82
N ARG A 11 -13.18 5.78 -5.09
CA ARG A 11 -13.45 4.37 -5.43
C ARG A 11 -12.72 3.95 -6.71
N ALA A 12 -12.79 4.76 -7.76
CA ALA A 12 -12.14 4.47 -9.02
C ALA A 12 -10.60 4.39 -8.88
N GLU A 13 -10.01 5.26 -8.06
CA GLU A 13 -8.59 5.22 -7.73
C GLU A 13 -8.21 3.93 -6.99
N ALA A 14 -8.98 3.54 -5.96
CA ALA A 14 -8.73 2.27 -5.26
C ALA A 14 -8.87 1.04 -6.17
N ASP A 15 -9.87 1.02 -7.05
CA ASP A 15 -10.05 -0.07 -8.02
C ASP A 15 -8.89 -0.13 -9.02
N HIS A 16 -8.39 1.03 -9.47
CA HIS A 16 -7.21 1.11 -10.33
C HIS A 16 -5.94 0.59 -9.63
N THR A 17 -5.66 1.04 -8.41
CA THR A 17 -4.50 0.58 -7.63
C THR A 17 -4.58 -0.92 -7.33
N ALA A 18 -5.78 -1.43 -7.00
CA ALA A 18 -5.98 -2.87 -6.79
C ALA A 18 -5.70 -3.69 -8.07
N ALA A 19 -6.08 -3.18 -9.24
CA ALA A 19 -5.77 -3.83 -10.52
C ALA A 19 -4.26 -3.86 -10.81
N LEU A 20 -3.54 -2.77 -10.56
CA LEU A 20 -2.09 -2.71 -10.70
C LEU A 20 -1.38 -3.72 -9.78
N LEU A 21 -1.82 -3.83 -8.53
CA LEU A 21 -1.27 -4.80 -7.57
C LEU A 21 -1.53 -6.24 -7.99
N ARG A 22 -2.72 -6.56 -8.54
CA ARG A 22 -2.99 -7.88 -9.11
C ARG A 22 -2.07 -8.20 -10.28
N ALA A 23 -1.85 -7.24 -11.17
CA ALA A 23 -0.94 -7.40 -12.30
C ALA A 23 0.51 -7.61 -11.83
N ALA A 24 0.95 -6.91 -10.78
CA ALA A 24 2.26 -7.12 -10.17
C ALA A 24 2.41 -8.52 -9.56
N LEU A 25 1.40 -9.01 -8.84
CA LEU A 25 1.37 -10.37 -8.30
C LEU A 25 1.44 -11.42 -9.42
N GLN A 26 0.70 -11.24 -10.51
CA GLN A 26 0.76 -12.13 -11.66
C GLN A 26 2.14 -12.14 -12.32
N ARG A 27 2.78 -10.95 -12.46
CA ARG A 27 4.17 -10.85 -12.94
C ARG A 27 5.18 -11.54 -12.02
N ALA A 28 4.92 -11.55 -10.71
CA ALA A 28 5.73 -12.27 -9.72
C ALA A 28 5.50 -13.80 -9.73
N GLY A 29 4.66 -14.32 -10.64
CA GLY A 29 4.32 -15.74 -10.72
C GLY A 29 3.42 -16.22 -9.58
N ILE A 30 2.73 -15.31 -8.91
CA ILE A 30 1.78 -15.64 -7.83
C ILE A 30 0.44 -16.04 -8.46
N PRO A 31 -0.17 -17.16 -8.02
CA PRO A 31 -1.38 -17.67 -8.64
C PRO A 31 -2.55 -16.71 -8.50
N GLU A 32 -3.46 -16.75 -9.49
CA GLU A 32 -4.63 -15.86 -9.55
C GLU A 32 -5.51 -15.94 -8.30
N ARG A 33 -5.61 -17.13 -7.67
CA ARG A 33 -6.34 -17.33 -6.41
C ARG A 33 -5.80 -16.44 -5.27
N GLU A 34 -4.50 -16.21 -5.25
CA GLU A 34 -3.85 -15.32 -4.28
C GLU A 34 -3.96 -13.86 -4.71
N ALA A 35 -3.80 -13.55 -6.00
CA ALA A 35 -4.02 -12.20 -6.54
C ALA A 35 -5.46 -11.70 -6.33
N ALA A 36 -6.47 -12.58 -6.41
CA ALA A 36 -7.88 -12.26 -6.16
C ALA A 36 -8.17 -11.82 -4.71
N ARG A 37 -7.20 -11.98 -3.79
CA ARG A 37 -7.28 -11.49 -2.41
C ARG A 37 -7.00 -9.99 -2.30
N VAL A 38 -6.43 -9.36 -3.33
CA VAL A 38 -6.28 -7.90 -3.40
C VAL A 38 -7.61 -7.28 -3.77
N ARG A 39 -8.12 -6.36 -2.94
CA ARG A 39 -9.44 -5.72 -3.13
C ARG A 39 -9.41 -4.24 -2.80
N ALA A 40 -10.10 -3.44 -3.60
CA ALA A 40 -10.39 -2.06 -3.28
C ALA A 40 -11.49 -1.98 -2.21
N LEU A 41 -11.23 -1.18 -1.18
CA LEU A 41 -12.12 -0.94 -0.05
C LEU A 41 -12.35 0.57 0.05
N VAL A 42 -13.58 0.98 0.36
CA VAL A 42 -13.89 2.38 0.67
C VAL A 42 -14.54 2.40 2.04
N ILE A 43 -13.89 3.04 3.00
CA ILE A 43 -14.32 3.12 4.39
C ILE A 43 -14.30 4.60 4.77
N GLU A 44 -15.44 5.11 5.25
CA GLU A 44 -15.59 6.51 5.67
C GLU A 44 -15.14 7.54 4.61
N GLY A 45 -15.41 7.26 3.33
CA GLY A 45 -15.03 8.15 2.21
C GLY A 45 -13.56 8.13 1.84
N ARG A 46 -12.76 7.28 2.51
CA ARG A 46 -11.36 7.03 2.17
C ARG A 46 -11.22 5.73 1.42
N ALA A 47 -10.38 5.75 0.39
CA ALA A 47 -10.07 4.60 -0.44
C ALA A 47 -8.86 3.86 0.10
N TYR A 48 -8.94 2.53 0.16
CA TYR A 48 -7.91 1.63 0.64
C TYR A 48 -7.77 0.45 -0.33
N VAL A 49 -6.60 -0.19 -0.32
CA VAL A 49 -6.42 -1.49 -0.96
C VAL A 49 -6.09 -2.52 0.11
N GLY A 50 -6.99 -3.47 0.31
CA GLY A 50 -6.79 -4.60 1.19
C GLY A 50 -6.06 -5.72 0.48
N ILE A 51 -5.00 -6.24 1.10
CA ILE A 51 -4.32 -7.47 0.68
C ILE A 51 -4.67 -8.54 1.73
N GLY A 52 -5.46 -9.54 1.34
CA GLY A 52 -5.75 -10.67 2.23
C GLY A 52 -4.49 -11.48 2.58
N ALA A 53 -4.61 -12.42 3.52
CA ALA A 53 -3.48 -13.24 3.96
C ALA A 53 -2.79 -13.94 2.77
N LEU A 54 -1.49 -13.65 2.62
CA LEU A 54 -0.60 -14.17 1.59
C LEU A 54 0.43 -15.10 2.28
N PRO A 55 0.68 -16.30 1.76
CA PRO A 55 1.73 -17.16 2.30
C PRO A 55 3.10 -16.48 2.17
N VAL A 56 3.98 -16.71 3.14
CA VAL A 56 5.29 -16.04 3.25
C VAL A 56 6.10 -16.17 1.96
N GLY A 57 6.10 -17.34 1.31
CA GLY A 57 6.81 -17.55 0.04
C GLY A 57 6.31 -16.66 -1.10
N SER A 58 5.00 -16.45 -1.21
CA SER A 58 4.42 -15.53 -2.20
C SER A 58 4.72 -14.06 -1.84
N ALA A 59 4.76 -13.72 -0.55
CA ALA A 59 5.14 -12.38 -0.11
C ALA A 59 6.60 -12.05 -0.46
N VAL A 60 7.52 -13.01 -0.29
CA VAL A 60 8.93 -12.85 -0.70
C VAL A 60 9.06 -12.68 -2.21
N ARG A 61 8.36 -13.51 -3.00
CA ARG A 61 8.36 -13.36 -4.47
C ARG A 61 7.82 -12.03 -4.95
N LEU A 62 6.77 -11.51 -4.30
CA LEU A 62 6.27 -10.17 -4.57
C LEU A 62 7.34 -9.11 -4.26
N LEU A 63 8.01 -9.23 -3.10
CA LEU A 63 9.06 -8.30 -2.70
C LEU A 63 10.23 -8.29 -3.71
N GLU A 64 10.64 -9.45 -4.21
CA GLU A 64 11.69 -9.60 -5.23
C GLU A 64 11.26 -9.08 -6.61
N ALA A 65 9.97 -9.20 -6.95
CA ALA A 65 9.43 -8.79 -8.24
C ALA A 65 9.09 -7.29 -8.33
N LEU A 66 8.89 -6.63 -7.18
CA LEU A 66 8.75 -5.18 -7.13
C LEU A 66 10.12 -4.54 -7.42
N PRO A 67 10.21 -3.57 -8.34
CA PRO A 67 11.44 -2.81 -8.47
C PRO A 67 11.73 -2.19 -7.10
N LEU A 68 12.87 -2.54 -6.51
CA LEU A 68 13.41 -1.98 -5.26
C LEU A 68 13.71 -0.48 -5.44
N ALA A 69 12.70 0.33 -5.72
CA ALA A 69 12.79 1.76 -5.69
C ALA A 69 12.68 2.21 -4.23
N LEU A 70 13.79 2.05 -3.51
CA LEU A 70 14.36 3.13 -2.70
C LEU A 70 13.36 3.90 -1.82
N VAL A 71 12.77 3.24 -0.81
CA VAL A 71 12.35 3.96 0.40
C VAL A 71 13.48 3.83 1.41
N LYS A 72 14.51 4.66 1.20
CA LYS A 72 15.39 5.04 2.30
C LYS A 72 14.54 5.93 3.21
N SER A 73 13.94 5.34 4.24
CA SER A 73 13.34 6.10 5.34
C SER A 73 14.46 6.79 6.12
N ASP A 74 14.99 7.88 5.57
CA ASP A 74 15.64 8.92 6.35
C ASP A 74 14.54 9.89 6.80
N ALA A 75 13.82 9.47 7.84
CA ALA A 75 13.03 10.38 8.66
C ALA A 75 13.20 9.96 10.13
N ASP A 76 14.47 9.80 10.54
CA ASP A 76 14.86 10.08 11.92
C ASP A 76 14.89 11.61 12.05
N THR A 77 13.75 12.20 12.37
CA THR A 77 13.71 13.51 13.02
C THR A 77 13.05 13.29 14.35
N SER A 78 13.79 12.65 15.25
CA SER A 78 13.62 12.88 16.66
C SER A 78 14.34 14.21 16.97
N PRO A 79 13.65 15.30 17.33
CA PRO A 79 14.33 16.41 17.94
C PRO A 79 14.75 15.94 19.34
N ALA A 80 16.02 15.56 19.49
CA ALA A 80 16.63 15.47 20.79
C ALA A 80 16.51 16.86 21.45
N GLU A 81 15.70 16.97 22.50
CA GLU A 81 15.91 17.99 23.52
C GLU A 81 17.19 17.62 24.29
N PRO A 82 18.18 18.51 24.39
CA PRO A 82 19.09 18.51 25.52
C PRO A 82 18.68 19.61 26.50
N THR A 83 17.97 19.19 27.53
CA THR A 83 17.89 19.84 28.82
C THR A 83 19.29 20.17 29.35
N GLY A 84 19.50 21.42 29.77
CA GLY A 84 20.43 21.76 30.84
C GLY A 84 21.78 22.37 30.42
N VAL A 85 21.88 23.69 30.54
CA VAL A 85 23.14 24.38 30.87
C VAL A 85 22.91 25.25 32.12
N THR A 86 23.34 24.72 33.25
CA THR A 86 23.71 25.48 34.45
C THR A 86 25.22 25.73 34.38
N GLY A 87 25.62 26.99 34.47
CA GLY A 87 27.02 27.45 34.53
C GLY A 87 27.11 28.95 34.54
#